data_AF-A0A5C4JM04-F1
#
_entry.id   AF-A0A5C4JM04-F1
#
_cell.length_a   1.000
_cell.length_b   1.000
_cell.length_c   1.000
_cell.angle_alpha   90.00
_cell.angle_beta   90.00
_cell.angle_gamma   90.00
#
_symmetry.space_group_name_H-M   'P 1'
#
loop_
_entity.id
_entity.type
_entity.pdbx_description
1 polymer ?
#
loop_
_entity_poly.entity_id
_entity_poly.type
_entity_poly.pdbx_seq_one_letter_code
_entity_poly.pdbx_strand_id
1 'polypeptide(L)'
;MLEIADPWTGKPTGMRFWMAGPDSDTQRRARIAMMDELAEAADEQGRVSAEAREKARLNMLARCVLRWEITEDGKSVAMTHKAIVRVFRAGTWIQAQADAFAGDRANFRPEA
;
A
#
# COMPACT_ATOMS: atom_id res chain seq x y z
N MET A 1 -2.80 10.44 8.15
CA MET A 1 -1.58 10.51 7.33
C MET A 1 -0.52 9.69 8.03
N LEU A 2 0.21 8.86 7.29
CA LEU A 2 1.29 8.01 7.78
C LEU A 2 2.64 8.64 7.41
N GLU A 3 3.50 8.83 8.39
CA GLU A 3 4.91 9.12 8.16
C GLU A 3 5.73 7.85 8.40
N ILE A 4 6.54 7.46 7.43
CA ILE A 4 7.30 6.22 7.48
C ILE A 4 8.51 6.40 8.41
N ALA A 5 8.63 5.51 9.39
CA ALA A 5 9.74 5.46 10.32
C ALA A 5 10.80 4.43 9.87
N ASP A 6 12.07 4.80 9.95
CA ASP A 6 13.19 3.89 9.75
C ASP A 6 13.06 2.69 10.70
N PRO A 7 13.23 1.44 10.23
CA PRO A 7 12.82 0.27 11.01
C PRO A 7 13.82 -0.10 12.11
N TRP A 8 15.02 0.48 12.14
CA TRP A 8 16.00 0.25 13.21
C TRP A 8 16.00 1.36 14.24
N THR A 9 15.88 2.60 13.79
CA THR A 9 15.98 3.79 14.66
C THR A 9 14.64 4.34 15.10
N GLY A 10 13.55 3.98 14.41
CA GLY A 10 12.21 4.54 14.63
C GLY A 10 12.07 6.00 14.21
N LYS A 11 13.12 6.60 13.62
CA LYS A 11 13.10 8.01 13.22
C LYS A 11 12.32 8.20 11.92
N PRO A 12 11.59 9.31 11.76
CA PRO A 12 10.96 9.63 10.50
C PRO A 12 11.95 9.68 9.34
N THR A 13 11.58 9.06 8.23
CA THR A 13 12.36 9.07 6.98
C THR A 13 12.04 10.27 6.08
N GLY A 14 10.98 11.02 6.42
CA GLY A 14 10.41 12.08 5.59
C GLY A 14 9.46 11.59 4.50
N MET A 15 9.33 10.28 4.28
CA MET A 15 8.31 9.74 3.37
C MET A 15 6.93 9.80 4.03
N ARG A 16 5.97 10.43 3.35
CA ARG A 16 4.60 10.59 3.84
C ARG A 16 3.58 9.97 2.90
N PHE A 17 2.58 9.30 3.47
CA PHE A 17 1.50 8.63 2.76
C PHE A 17 0.14 9.06 3.31
N TRP A 18 -0.77 9.40 2.42
CA TRP A 18 -2.19 9.54 2.73
C TRP A 18 -2.87 8.28 2.25
N MET A 19 -3.29 7.46 3.20
CA MET A 19 -3.91 6.16 2.93
C MET A 19 -5.43 6.29 2.95
N ALA A 20 -6.10 5.45 2.18
CA ALA A 20 -7.52 5.18 2.31
C ALA A 20 -7.76 4.35 3.59
N GLY A 21 -8.84 4.68 4.32
CA GLY A 21 -9.23 3.94 5.52
C GLY A 21 -9.91 2.61 5.20
N PRO A 22 -9.94 1.66 6.17
CA PRO A 22 -10.40 0.29 5.94
C PRO A 22 -11.86 0.18 5.48
N ASP A 23 -12.69 1.15 5.90
CA ASP A 23 -14.12 1.24 5.60
C ASP A 23 -14.44 2.18 4.41
N SER A 24 -13.42 2.74 3.75
CA SER A 24 -13.61 3.65 2.61
C SER A 24 -14.02 2.93 1.32
N ASP A 25 -14.67 3.66 0.41
CA ASP A 25 -15.00 3.16 -0.94
C ASP A 25 -13.75 2.74 -1.72
N THR A 26 -12.68 3.54 -1.63
CA THR A 26 -11.37 3.24 -2.24
C THR A 26 -10.82 1.90 -1.77
N GLN A 27 -10.82 1.63 -0.46
CA GLN A 27 -10.36 0.36 0.09
C GLN A 27 -11.24 -0.80 -0.39
N ARG A 28 -12.57 -0.62 -0.41
CA ARG A 28 -13.50 -1.63 -0.91
C ARG A 28 -13.20 -1.99 -2.37
N ARG A 29 -13.04 -0.98 -3.23
CA ARG A 29 -12.70 -1.17 -4.66
C ARG A 29 -11.33 -1.81 -4.85
N ALA A 30 -10.34 -1.44 -4.04
CA ALA A 30 -9.01 -2.05 -4.08
C ALA A 30 -9.06 -3.54 -3.73
N ARG A 31 -9.86 -3.94 -2.73
CA ARG A 31 -10.07 -5.36 -2.37
C ARG A 31 -10.78 -6.14 -3.48
N ILE A 32 -11.79 -5.55 -4.13
CA ILE A 32 -12.47 -6.20 -5.27
C ILE A 32 -11.48 -6.43 -6.41
N ALA A 33 -10.72 -5.39 -6.81
CA ALA A 33 -9.70 -5.52 -7.85
C ALA A 33 -8.61 -6.56 -7.51
N MET A 34 -8.28 -6.74 -6.23
CA MET A 34 -7.38 -7.81 -5.78
C MET A 34 -7.99 -9.19 -6.05
N MET A 35 -9.27 -9.38 -5.77
CA MET A 35 -9.94 -10.66 -6.04
C MET A 35 -10.01 -10.95 -7.54
N ASP A 36 -10.26 -9.92 -8.35
CA ASP A 36 -10.23 -10.04 -9.82
C ASP A 36 -8.82 -10.45 -10.31
N GLU A 37 -7.77 -9.78 -9.82
CA GLU A 37 -6.37 -10.15 -10.14
C GLU A 37 -6.02 -11.58 -9.73
N LEU A 38 -6.54 -12.04 -8.58
CA LEU A 38 -6.33 -13.42 -8.12
C LEU A 38 -7.06 -14.43 -9.02
N ALA A 39 -8.27 -14.10 -9.46
CA ALA A 39 -9.04 -14.95 -10.37
C ALA A 39 -8.36 -15.04 -11.75
N GLU A 40 -7.88 -13.92 -12.29
CA GLU A 40 -7.14 -13.88 -13.56
C GLU A 40 -5.81 -14.65 -13.49
N ALA A 41 -5.17 -14.68 -12.32
CA ALA A 41 -3.90 -15.36 -12.13
C ALA A 41 -4.02 -16.85 -11.74
N ALA A 42 -5.24 -17.36 -11.57
CA ALA A 42 -5.47 -18.76 -11.23
C ALA A 42 -5.19 -19.67 -12.43
N ASP A 43 -4.60 -20.84 -12.18
CA ASP A 43 -4.46 -21.89 -13.18
C ASP A 43 -5.82 -22.56 -13.50
N GLU A 44 -5.81 -23.50 -14.43
CA GLU A 44 -7.00 -24.26 -14.84
C GLU A 44 -7.64 -25.05 -13.68
N GLN A 45 -6.91 -25.29 -12.59
CA GLN A 45 -7.39 -25.96 -11.38
C GLN A 45 -7.78 -24.96 -10.29
N GLY A 46 -7.81 -23.65 -10.59
CA GLY A 46 -8.17 -22.59 -9.66
C GLY A 46 -7.07 -22.25 -8.64
N ARG A 47 -5.83 -22.70 -8.84
CA ARG A 47 -4.73 -22.43 -7.90
C ARG A 47 -4.02 -21.16 -8.32
N VAL A 48 -3.82 -20.27 -7.35
CA VAL A 48 -2.97 -19.10 -7.50
C VAL A 48 -1.59 -19.42 -6.93
N SER A 49 -0.50 -18.95 -7.54
CA SER A 49 0.84 -19.10 -6.97
C SER A 49 1.06 -18.15 -5.77
N ALA A 50 2.04 -18.43 -4.91
CA ALA A 50 2.36 -17.53 -3.80
C ALA A 50 2.84 -16.16 -4.30
N GLU A 51 3.63 -16.14 -5.37
CA GLU A 51 4.10 -14.90 -6.01
C GLU A 51 2.95 -14.08 -6.59
N ALA A 52 1.98 -14.73 -7.24
CA ALA A 52 0.79 -14.04 -7.76
C ALA A 52 -0.06 -13.46 -6.63
N ARG A 53 -0.22 -14.18 -5.50
CA ARG A 53 -0.90 -13.66 -4.31
C ARG A 53 -0.21 -12.42 -3.74
N GLU A 54 1.12 -12.46 -3.62
CA GLU A 54 1.88 -11.34 -3.10
C GLU A 54 1.82 -10.12 -4.04
N LYS A 55 1.89 -10.35 -5.35
CA LYS A 55 1.70 -9.30 -6.35
C LYS A 55 0.32 -8.63 -6.22
N ALA A 56 -0.75 -9.42 -6.11
CA ALA A 56 -2.11 -8.90 -5.96
C ALA A 56 -2.28 -8.11 -4.65
N ARG A 57 -1.70 -8.61 -3.54
CA ARG A 57 -1.70 -7.92 -2.24
C ARG A 57 -0.99 -6.56 -2.32
N LEU A 58 0.19 -6.50 -2.94
CA LEU A 58 0.94 -5.25 -3.14
C LEU A 58 0.18 -4.26 -4.01
N ASN A 59 -0.46 -4.73 -5.08
CA ASN A 59 -1.28 -3.89 -5.93
C ASN A 59 -2.49 -3.33 -5.18
N MET A 60 -3.14 -4.15 -4.34
CA MET A 60 -4.22 -3.71 -3.47
C MET A 60 -3.78 -2.60 -2.53
N LEU A 61 -2.68 -2.80 -1.80
CA LEU A 61 -2.13 -1.80 -0.87
C LEU A 61 -1.74 -0.51 -1.61
N ALA A 62 -1.14 -0.62 -2.80
CA ALA A 62 -0.77 0.54 -3.62
C ALA A 62 -1.98 1.37 -4.05
N ARG A 63 -3.11 0.74 -4.38
CA ARG A 63 -4.38 1.45 -4.69
C ARG A 63 -4.96 2.21 -3.51
N CYS A 64 -4.55 1.87 -2.29
CA CYS A 64 -5.00 2.55 -1.09
C CYS A 64 -4.19 3.83 -0.82
N VAL A 65 -3.13 4.12 -1.56
CA VAL A 65 -2.38 5.38 -1.47
C VAL A 65 -3.11 6.46 -2.27
N LEU A 66 -3.68 7.44 -1.57
CA LEU A 66 -4.41 8.57 -2.15
C LEU A 66 -3.48 9.71 -2.57
N ARG A 67 -2.41 9.90 -1.81
CA ARG A 67 -1.34 10.88 -2.03
C ARG A 67 -0.09 10.36 -1.35
N TRP A 68 1.07 10.73 -1.88
CA TRP A 68 2.33 10.57 -1.19
C TRP A 68 3.19 11.82 -1.31
N GLU A 69 4.21 11.90 -0.47
CA GLU A 69 5.30 12.86 -0.61
C GLU A 69 6.59 12.13 -0.32
N ILE A 70 7.38 11.93 -1.37
CA ILE A 70 8.66 11.23 -1.33
C ILE A 70 9.63 12.01 -2.21
N THR A 71 10.86 12.17 -1.73
CA THR A 71 11.96 12.78 -2.48
C THR A 71 13.09 11.78 -2.70
N GLU A 72 13.64 11.73 -3.91
CA GLU A 72 14.81 10.96 -4.30
C GLU A 72 15.80 11.96 -4.94
N ASP A 73 17.04 12.02 -4.44
CA ASP A 73 18.06 12.99 -4.86
C ASP A 73 17.58 14.46 -4.87
N GLY A 74 16.80 14.84 -3.84
CA GLY A 74 16.25 16.19 -3.68
C GLY A 74 15.09 16.53 -4.61
N LYS A 75 14.60 15.58 -5.43
CA LYS A 75 13.47 15.78 -6.35
C LYS A 75 12.26 14.99 -5.89
N SER A 76 11.07 15.59 -6.03
CA SER A 76 9.81 14.89 -5.74
C SER A 76 9.60 13.73 -6.71
N VAL A 77 9.29 12.55 -6.19
CA VAL A 77 8.98 11.37 -6.99
C VAL A 77 7.51 11.44 -7.43
N ALA A 78 7.29 11.37 -8.75
CA ALA A 78 5.94 11.39 -9.30
C ALA A 78 5.12 10.19 -8.79
N MET A 79 3.91 10.48 -8.28
CA MET A 79 3.02 9.43 -7.78
C MET A 79 2.36 8.69 -8.94
N THR A 80 2.77 7.45 -9.14
CA THR A 80 2.13 6.51 -10.07
C THR A 80 1.99 5.17 -9.37
N HIS A 81 1.02 4.34 -9.78
CA HIS A 81 0.86 2.99 -9.22
C HIS A 81 2.16 2.19 -9.29
N LYS A 82 2.86 2.25 -10.42
CA LYS A 82 4.17 1.60 -10.62
C LYS A 82 5.22 2.11 -9.63
N ALA A 83 5.27 3.42 -9.38
CA ALA A 83 6.22 4.00 -8.43
C ALA A 83 5.90 3.59 -6.98
N ILE A 84 4.62 3.54 -6.60
CA ILE A 84 4.19 3.08 -5.27
C ILE A 84 4.59 1.61 -5.05
N VAL A 85 4.28 0.75 -6.03
CA VAL A 85 4.68 -0.67 -5.96
C VAL A 85 6.20 -0.81 -5.91
N ARG A 86 6.97 0.01 -6.65
CA ARG A 86 8.45 0.03 -6.56
C ARG A 86 8.92 0.32 -5.14
N VAL A 87 8.39 1.37 -4.50
CA VAL A 87 8.77 1.76 -3.14
C VAL A 87 8.43 0.67 -2.14
N PHE A 88 7.23 0.11 -2.23
CA PHE A 88 6.82 -1.02 -1.40
C PHE A 88 7.76 -2.21 -1.57
N ARG A 89 8.09 -2.60 -2.80
CA ARG A 89 9.05 -3.70 -3.06
C ARG A 89 10.46 -3.39 -2.57
N ALA A 90 10.88 -2.13 -2.56
CA ALA A 90 12.21 -1.73 -2.09
C ALA A 90 12.39 -1.91 -0.57
N GLY A 91 11.31 -1.89 0.20
CA GLY A 91 11.37 -2.10 1.65
C GLY A 91 10.10 -2.74 2.21
N THR A 92 10.16 -4.03 2.54
CA THR A 92 9.04 -4.75 3.18
C THR A 92 8.57 -4.09 4.48
N TRP A 93 9.48 -3.43 5.20
CA TRP A 93 9.17 -2.69 6.42
C TRP A 93 8.30 -1.44 6.16
N ILE A 94 8.43 -0.80 4.98
CA ILE A 94 7.56 0.30 4.54
C ILE A 94 6.15 -0.25 4.32
N GLN A 95 6.05 -1.40 3.65
CA GLN A 95 4.78 -2.07 3.41
C GLN A 95 4.07 -2.42 4.71
N ALA A 96 4.80 -2.98 5.67
CA ALA A 96 4.24 -3.39 6.96
C ALA A 96 3.62 -2.20 7.70
N GLN A 97 4.30 -1.04 7.70
CA GLN A 97 3.77 0.19 8.29
C GLN A 97 2.54 0.70 7.53
N ALA A 98 2.56 0.69 6.19
CA ALA A 98 1.43 1.11 5.37
C ALA A 98 0.20 0.21 5.53
N ASP A 99 0.40 -1.10 5.58
CA ASP A 99 -0.64 -2.11 5.76
C ASP A 99 -1.28 -2.00 7.16
N ALA A 100 -0.45 -1.92 8.22
CA ALA A 100 -0.93 -1.70 9.58
C ALA A 100 -1.71 -0.39 9.71
N PHE A 101 -1.22 0.70 9.11
CA PHE A 101 -1.90 1.98 9.15
C PHE A 101 -3.27 1.93 8.45
N ALA A 102 -3.33 1.34 7.25
CA ALA A 102 -4.56 1.23 6.47
C ALA A 102 -5.59 0.25 7.06
N GLY A 103 -5.13 -0.74 7.85
CA GLY A 103 -6.00 -1.70 8.53
C GLY A 103 -6.62 -1.20 9.83
N ASP A 104 -6.03 -0.19 10.48
CA ASP A 104 -6.47 0.31 11.78
C ASP A 104 -7.47 1.46 11.66
N ARG A 105 -8.73 1.18 12.04
CA ARG A 105 -9.83 2.16 12.04
C ARG A 105 -9.56 3.38 12.92
N ALA A 106 -8.75 3.24 13.99
CA ALA A 106 -8.43 4.34 14.88
C ALA A 106 -7.70 5.48 14.14
N ASN A 107 -6.97 5.17 13.06
CA ASN A 107 -6.26 6.15 12.22
C ASN A 107 -7.19 7.01 11.35
N PHE A 108 -8.48 6.67 11.25
CA PHE A 108 -9.45 7.28 10.33
C PHE A 108 -10.72 7.77 11.02
N ARG A 109 -10.71 7.89 12.36
CA ARG A 109 -11.83 8.47 13.10
C ARG A 109 -12.11 9.92 12.62
N PRO A 110 -13.37 10.34 12.51
CA PRO A 110 -13.71 11.74 12.28
C PRO A 110 -13.08 12.63 13.37
N GLU A 111 -12.72 13.86 13.00
CA GLU A 111 -12.38 14.88 14.00
C GLU A 111 -13.63 15.17 14.86
N ALA A 112 -13.41 15.37 16.17
CA ALA A 112 -14.48 15.63 17.13
C ALA A 112 -15.01 17.06 17.02
#